data_AF-A0A2E4QK01-F1
#
_entry.id   AF-A0A2E4QK01-F1
#
_cell.length_a   1.000
_cell.length_b   1.000
_cell.length_c   1.000
_cell.angle_alpha   90.00
_cell.angle_beta   90.00
_cell.angle_gamma   90.00
#
_symmetry.space_group_name_H-M   'P 1'
#
loop_
_entity.id
_entity.type
_entity.pdbx_description
1 polymer ?
#
loop_
_entity_poly.entity_id
_entity_poly.type
_entity_poly.pdbx_seq_one_letter_code
_entity_poly.pdbx_strand_id
1 'polypeptide(L)'
;MQNDSDKIILDNPNIFCTHCGVKNSNENYGCTRCGEKLIKKLDVEKTSLNKIVCNKCEKFDYANSFYCWSCGCEYSSQNKELISPSLSEEPKINVVSENSNQPIPPVSKTNNSGDKKSVVPKEIKGWNWAAFLIPPLWGLFSGVPLAILMLALYLPIFSDGMRVLALIGCSLFLGLRGNELAWRGKKWKSIEHFKNVQKKWLSWAVALNILYIIIILYTGNPSN
;
A
#
# COMPACT_ATOMS: atom_id res chain seq x y z
N MET A 1 -10.26 36.37 38.47
CA MET A 1 -10.83 36.93 37.22
C MET A 1 -9.69 37.04 36.23
N GLN A 2 -9.46 35.97 35.46
CA GLN A 2 -8.45 35.94 34.41
C GLN A 2 -9.18 35.91 33.07
N ASN A 3 -8.77 36.83 32.22
CA ASN A 3 -9.56 37.41 31.15
C ASN A 3 -9.96 36.42 30.07
N ASP A 4 -11.23 36.56 29.72
CA ASP A 4 -12.01 35.94 28.66
C ASP A 4 -11.62 36.58 27.32
N SER A 5 -10.45 36.24 26.76
CA SER A 5 -9.93 36.88 25.54
C SER A 5 -9.43 35.94 24.44
N ASP A 6 -9.56 34.62 24.61
CA ASP A 6 -9.22 33.63 23.55
C ASP A 6 -10.43 33.17 22.72
N LYS A 7 -11.59 33.83 22.88
CA LYS A 7 -12.72 33.70 21.95
C LYS A 7 -12.62 34.79 20.91
N ILE A 8 -12.15 34.41 19.71
CA ILE A 8 -12.66 34.77 18.37
C ILE A 8 -11.50 34.55 17.38
N ILE A 9 -11.35 33.31 16.93
CA ILE A 9 -11.00 33.05 15.53
C ILE A 9 -11.95 31.95 15.08
N LEU A 10 -12.94 32.33 14.26
CA LEU A 10 -13.99 31.49 13.68
C LEU A 10 -13.57 30.01 13.48
N ASP A 11 -13.95 29.16 14.43
CA ASP A 11 -14.11 27.74 14.15
C ASP A 11 -15.32 27.63 13.23
N ASN A 12 -15.07 27.43 11.93
CA ASN A 12 -16.12 27.10 10.98
C ASN A 12 -16.97 25.97 11.62
N PRO A 13 -18.29 26.14 11.84
CA PRO A 13 -19.12 25.11 12.49
C PRO A 13 -19.10 23.80 11.70
N ASN A 14 -18.66 23.89 10.45
CA ASN A 14 -18.59 22.78 9.54
C ASN A 14 -17.16 22.48 9.12
N ILE A 15 -16.86 21.20 9.03
CA ILE A 15 -15.59 20.65 8.57
C ILE A 15 -15.85 19.71 7.40
N PHE A 16 -14.98 19.76 6.39
CA PHE A 16 -15.06 18.91 5.22
C PHE A 16 -14.17 17.68 5.40
N CYS A 17 -14.68 16.52 4.98
CA CYS A 17 -13.88 15.31 4.98
C CYS A 17 -12.81 15.39 3.87
N THR A 18 -11.54 15.27 4.23
CA THR A 18 -10.43 15.31 3.28
C THR A 18 -10.40 14.11 2.32
N HIS A 19 -11.16 13.06 2.61
CA HIS A 19 -11.26 11.86 1.78
C HIS A 19 -12.42 11.92 0.77
N CYS A 20 -13.60 12.39 1.17
CA CYS A 20 -14.80 12.34 0.32
C CYS A 20 -15.49 13.69 0.08
N GLY A 21 -14.97 14.77 0.66
CA GLY A 21 -15.48 16.13 0.46
C GLY A 21 -16.80 16.45 1.16
N VAL A 22 -17.38 15.51 1.92
CA VAL A 22 -18.66 15.73 2.62
C VAL A 22 -18.48 16.71 3.77
N LYS A 23 -19.46 17.61 3.92
CA LYS A 23 -19.58 18.57 5.02
C LYS A 23 -20.12 17.87 6.28
N ASN A 24 -19.44 18.06 7.41
CA ASN A 24 -19.78 17.50 8.72
C ASN A 24 -19.75 18.60 9.78
N SER A 25 -20.37 18.37 10.94
CA SER A 25 -20.16 19.23 12.11
C SER A 25 -18.72 19.09 12.61
N ASN A 26 -18.13 20.18 13.12
CA ASN A 26 -16.78 20.17 13.71
C ASN A 26 -16.68 19.37 15.03
N GLU A 27 -17.82 19.05 15.65
CA GLU A 27 -17.93 18.21 16.85
C GLU A 27 -17.79 16.72 16.52
N ASN A 28 -18.08 16.33 15.27
CA ASN A 28 -18.03 14.93 14.87
C ASN A 28 -16.58 14.42 14.87
N TYR A 29 -16.38 13.20 15.37
CA TYR A 29 -15.09 12.52 15.28
C TYR A 29 -14.80 12.00 13.86
N GLY A 30 -15.82 11.49 13.17
CA GLY A 30 -15.70 10.85 11.86
C GLY A 30 -16.70 11.39 10.86
N CYS A 31 -16.39 11.18 9.57
CA CYS A 31 -17.25 11.59 8.48
C CYS A 31 -18.52 10.72 8.41
N THR A 32 -19.69 11.35 8.30
CA THR A 32 -21.00 10.69 8.22
C THR A 32 -21.19 9.82 6.97
N ARG A 33 -20.37 10.01 5.92
CA ARG A 33 -20.44 9.24 4.67
C ARG A 33 -19.42 8.12 4.58
N CYS A 34 -18.13 8.43 4.78
CA CYS A 34 -17.05 7.45 4.58
C CYS A 34 -16.48 6.88 5.88
N GLY A 35 -16.86 7.41 7.04
CA GLY A 35 -16.37 6.96 8.35
C GLY A 35 -14.94 7.41 8.72
N GLU A 36 -14.23 8.09 7.81
CA GLU A 36 -12.87 8.55 8.04
C GLU A 36 -12.81 9.63 9.14
N LYS A 37 -11.72 9.66 9.92
CA LYS A 37 -11.53 10.66 10.98
C LYS A 37 -11.48 12.07 10.38
N LEU A 38 -12.21 13.00 11.00
CA LEU A 38 -12.18 14.41 10.60
C LEU A 38 -10.93 15.10 11.16
N ILE A 39 -10.16 15.71 10.27
CA ILE A 39 -8.86 16.33 10.59
C ILE A 39 -9.09 17.78 11.00
N LYS A 40 -8.64 18.15 12.20
CA LYS A 40 -8.75 19.52 12.72
C LYS A 40 -7.44 20.28 12.55
N LYS A 41 -7.50 21.62 12.62
CA LYS A 41 -6.32 22.50 12.53
C LYS A 41 -5.15 22.04 13.42
N LEU A 42 -5.46 21.70 14.68
CA LEU A 42 -4.48 21.22 15.67
C LEU A 42 -3.79 19.91 15.25
N ASP A 43 -4.48 19.03 14.52
CA ASP A 43 -3.90 17.76 14.05
C ASP A 43 -2.89 18.00 12.92
N VAL A 44 -3.15 18.98 12.04
CA VAL A 44 -2.26 19.37 10.94
C VAL A 44 -1.02 20.10 11.47
N GLU A 45 -1.18 20.95 12.48
CA GLU A 45 -0.06 21.69 13.08
C GLU A 45 0.93 20.77 13.78
N LYS A 46 0.44 19.80 14.57
CA LYS A 46 1.28 18.85 15.33
C LYS A 46 2.05 17.85 14.47
N THR A 47 1.68 17.72 13.19
CA THR A 47 2.24 16.68 12.32
C THR A 47 3.50 17.16 11.60
N SER A 48 4.55 16.33 11.62
CA SER A 48 5.82 16.53 10.89
C SER A 48 5.80 16.04 9.43
N LEU A 49 4.67 15.51 8.95
CA LEU A 49 4.50 15.09 7.56
C LEU A 49 4.43 16.30 6.61
N ASN A 50 4.72 16.06 5.33
CA ASN A 50 4.60 17.08 4.30
C ASN A 50 3.19 17.67 4.25
N LYS A 51 3.13 19.00 4.15
CA LYS A 51 1.90 19.79 4.13
C LYS A 51 1.69 20.38 2.74
N ILE A 52 0.42 20.57 2.40
CA ILE A 52 -0.02 21.25 1.17
C ILE A 52 -0.90 22.44 1.55
N VAL A 53 -0.95 23.45 0.70
CA VAL A 53 -1.79 24.65 0.91
C VAL A 53 -2.99 24.57 -0.05
N CYS A 54 -4.22 24.80 0.44
CA CYS A 54 -5.36 24.97 -0.47
C CYS A 54 -5.31 26.36 -1.12
N ASN A 55 -5.29 26.41 -2.44
CA ASN A 55 -5.30 27.65 -3.23
C ASN A 55 -6.58 28.50 -3.04
N LYS A 56 -7.62 27.97 -2.39
CA LYS A 56 -8.90 28.67 -2.15
C LYS A 56 -8.97 29.34 -0.78
N CYS A 57 -8.38 28.74 0.25
CA CYS A 57 -8.51 29.24 1.63
C CYS A 57 -7.17 29.37 2.36
N GLU A 58 -6.06 29.08 1.67
CA GLU A 58 -4.68 29.22 2.14
C GLU A 58 -4.37 28.47 3.44
N LYS A 59 -5.20 27.48 3.80
CA LYS A 59 -4.99 26.62 4.96
C LYS A 59 -4.17 25.41 4.58
N PHE A 60 -3.41 24.93 5.56
CA PHE A 60 -2.59 23.74 5.43
C PHE A 60 -3.42 22.47 5.62
N ASP A 61 -3.04 21.46 4.86
CA ASP A 61 -3.59 20.11 4.83
C ASP A 61 -2.47 19.08 4.74
N TYR A 62 -2.79 17.81 4.97
CA TYR A 62 -1.84 16.74 4.69
C TYR A 62 -1.62 16.58 3.18
N ALA A 63 -0.39 16.23 2.81
CA ALA A 63 -0.03 16.01 1.41
C ALA A 63 -0.85 14.91 0.70
N ASN A 64 -1.59 14.06 1.42
CA ASN A 64 -2.46 13.03 0.86
C ASN A 64 -3.97 13.38 0.90
N SER A 65 -4.36 14.56 1.40
CA SER A 65 -5.75 15.02 1.35
C SER A 65 -6.22 15.15 -0.11
N PHE A 66 -7.44 14.69 -0.40
CA PHE A 66 -8.13 14.88 -1.70
C PHE A 66 -8.98 16.15 -1.70
N TYR A 67 -9.54 16.50 -0.54
CA TYR A 67 -10.30 17.73 -0.35
C TYR A 67 -9.73 18.55 0.81
N CYS A 68 -9.88 19.87 0.74
CA CYS A 68 -9.48 20.73 1.84
C CYS A 68 -10.45 20.63 3.02
N TRP A 69 -9.93 20.41 4.23
CA TRP A 69 -10.75 20.25 5.44
C TRP A 69 -11.60 21.49 5.77
N SER A 70 -11.14 22.68 5.36
CA SER A 70 -11.80 23.92 5.73
C SER A 70 -12.77 24.46 4.69
N CYS A 71 -12.50 24.29 3.39
CA CYS A 71 -13.30 24.90 2.34
C CYS A 71 -13.90 23.89 1.34
N GLY A 72 -13.53 22.61 1.45
CA GLY A 72 -14.02 21.55 0.57
C GLY A 72 -13.48 21.61 -0.87
N CYS A 73 -12.49 22.46 -1.16
CA CYS A 73 -11.82 22.50 -2.46
C CYS A 73 -11.23 21.12 -2.79
N GLU A 74 -11.45 20.58 -3.98
CA GLU A 74 -10.76 19.36 -4.42
C GLU A 74 -9.34 19.70 -4.86
N TYR A 75 -8.36 18.93 -4.41
CA TYR A 75 -6.98 19.05 -4.84
C TYR A 75 -6.82 18.37 -6.19
N SER A 76 -6.87 19.16 -7.28
CA SER A 76 -6.47 18.69 -8.61
C SER A 76 -4.98 18.36 -8.62
N SER A 77 -4.58 17.33 -9.39
CA SER A 77 -3.20 16.84 -9.51
C SER A 77 -2.18 17.90 -9.96
N GLN A 78 -2.64 19.09 -10.35
CA GLN A 78 -1.84 20.23 -10.80
C GLN A 78 -1.52 21.26 -9.69
N ASN A 79 -2.12 21.15 -8.49
CA ASN A 79 -2.03 22.18 -7.42
C ASN A 79 -1.40 21.68 -6.11
N LYS A 80 -0.53 20.67 -6.17
CA LYS A 80 0.19 20.15 -4.99
C LYS A 80 1.55 20.84 -4.84
N GLU A 81 1.55 22.11 -4.46
CA GLU A 81 2.77 22.74 -3.92
C GLU A 81 3.05 22.15 -2.54
N LEU A 82 3.99 21.21 -2.53
CA LEU A 82 4.48 20.56 -1.34
C LEU A 82 5.42 21.52 -0.63
N ILE A 83 5.05 21.98 0.56
CA ILE A 83 5.99 22.76 1.37
C ILE A 83 6.94 21.76 2.01
N SER A 84 8.11 21.58 1.38
CA SER A 84 9.26 20.94 2.00
C SER A 84 9.97 21.96 2.91
N PRO A 85 10.30 21.60 4.16
CA PRO A 85 11.21 22.39 4.98
C PRO A 85 12.56 22.53 4.26
N SER A 86 13.01 23.78 4.16
CA SER A 86 14.22 24.27 3.50
C SER A 86 15.52 23.65 4.01
N LEU A 87 16.52 23.54 3.12
CA LEU A 87 17.84 24.20 3.23
C LEU A 87 18.67 24.00 1.94
N SER A 88 19.38 25.09 1.59
CA SER A 88 20.36 25.35 0.50
C SER A 88 19.85 25.56 -0.94
N GLU A 89 19.69 26.86 -1.24
CA GLU A 89 19.94 27.64 -2.49
C GLU A 89 21.10 27.04 -3.35
N GLU A 90 21.15 27.02 -4.68
CA GLU A 90 20.95 27.96 -5.81
C GLU A 90 21.03 27.12 -7.15
N PRO A 91 20.95 27.66 -8.41
CA PRO A 91 20.34 28.89 -8.94
C PRO A 91 19.36 28.63 -10.12
N LYS A 92 18.66 29.69 -10.51
CA LYS A 92 17.64 29.78 -11.57
C LYS A 92 18.24 29.62 -12.98
N ILE A 93 17.66 28.74 -13.80
CA ILE A 93 17.82 28.79 -15.27
C ILE A 93 16.44 28.99 -15.89
N ASN A 94 16.24 30.17 -16.47
CA ASN A 94 15.12 30.49 -17.35
C ASN A 94 15.33 29.81 -18.69
N VAL A 95 14.44 28.92 -19.11
CA VAL A 95 14.26 28.59 -20.53
C VAL A 95 12.76 28.54 -20.86
N VAL A 96 12.33 29.64 -21.47
CA VAL A 96 11.47 29.75 -22.66
C VAL A 96 10.48 28.60 -22.91
N SER A 97 9.19 28.99 -22.91
CA SER A 97 8.07 28.28 -23.50
C SER A 97 8.30 27.96 -24.98
N GLU A 98 8.31 26.68 -25.34
CA GLU A 98 8.23 26.26 -26.74
C GLU A 98 7.24 25.11 -26.93
N ASN A 99 6.53 25.26 -28.04
CA ASN A 99 5.34 24.57 -28.47
C ASN A 99 5.66 23.19 -29.06
N SER A 100 4.73 22.25 -28.89
CA SER A 100 4.49 21.07 -29.75
C SER A 100 5.47 19.89 -29.70
N ASN A 101 4.87 18.71 -29.45
CA ASN A 101 5.32 17.36 -29.81
C ASN A 101 6.58 16.79 -29.13
N GLN A 102 6.41 16.28 -27.90
CA GLN A 102 7.21 15.14 -27.42
C GLN A 102 6.34 14.06 -26.75
N PRO A 103 6.71 12.76 -26.88
CA PRO A 103 5.84 11.63 -26.57
C PRO A 103 5.51 11.55 -25.08
N ILE A 104 4.24 11.31 -24.79
CA ILE A 104 3.65 11.08 -23.47
C ILE A 104 4.57 10.12 -22.67
N PRO A 105 5.22 10.55 -21.57
CA PRO A 105 5.82 9.60 -20.63
C PRO A 105 4.70 8.74 -20.03
N PRO A 106 4.90 7.42 -19.90
CA PRO A 106 3.81 6.47 -19.72
C PRO A 106 3.03 6.80 -18.44
N VAL A 107 1.72 7.02 -18.63
CA VAL A 107 0.65 7.09 -17.63
C VAL A 107 1.08 6.43 -16.32
N SER A 108 1.23 7.22 -15.25
CA SER A 108 1.42 6.70 -13.91
C SER A 108 0.18 5.87 -13.54
N LYS A 109 0.27 4.55 -13.76
CA LYS A 109 -0.72 3.58 -13.32
C LYS A 109 -0.90 3.79 -11.82
N THR A 110 -2.02 4.36 -11.41
CA THR A 110 -2.41 4.46 -10.00
C THR A 110 -2.31 3.07 -9.38
N ASN A 111 -1.38 2.89 -8.46
CA ASN A 111 -1.12 1.59 -7.89
C ASN A 111 -2.22 1.22 -6.90
N ASN A 112 -3.08 0.29 -7.32
CA ASN A 112 -4.22 -0.20 -6.54
C ASN A 112 -3.89 -1.43 -5.67
N SER A 113 -2.62 -1.79 -5.51
CA SER A 113 -2.24 -2.94 -4.67
C SER A 113 -2.64 -2.75 -3.20
N GLY A 114 -2.88 -3.86 -2.51
CA GLY A 114 -3.29 -3.87 -1.10
C GLY A 114 -4.78 -3.61 -0.86
N ASP A 115 -5.57 -3.27 -1.88
CA ASP A 115 -7.01 -3.21 -1.76
C ASP A 115 -7.63 -4.57 -2.10
N LYS A 116 -8.54 -5.06 -1.25
CA LYS A 116 -9.24 -6.35 -1.45
C LYS A 116 -10.04 -6.40 -2.76
N LYS A 117 -10.54 -5.24 -3.22
CA LYS A 117 -11.29 -5.07 -4.48
C LYS A 117 -10.44 -4.59 -5.66
N SER A 118 -9.11 -4.58 -5.52
CA SER A 118 -8.23 -4.11 -6.58
C SER A 118 -8.33 -4.96 -7.85
N VAL A 119 -8.35 -4.27 -8.98
CA VAL A 119 -8.24 -4.89 -10.29
C VAL A 119 -6.81 -5.34 -10.45
N VAL A 120 -6.59 -6.65 -10.48
CA VAL A 120 -5.27 -7.25 -10.70
C VAL A 120 -4.83 -6.96 -12.15
N PRO A 121 -3.68 -6.29 -12.35
CA PRO A 121 -3.13 -6.08 -13.68
C PRO A 121 -2.93 -7.41 -14.42
N LYS A 122 -3.32 -7.47 -15.70
CA LYS A 122 -3.14 -8.69 -16.52
C LYS A 122 -1.68 -9.16 -16.54
N GLU A 123 -0.73 -8.23 -16.41
CA GLU A 123 0.72 -8.49 -16.44
C GLU A 123 1.26 -9.32 -15.27
N ILE A 124 0.52 -9.41 -14.16
CA ILE A 124 0.91 -10.23 -13.00
C ILE A 124 0.02 -11.46 -12.86
N LYS A 125 -0.96 -11.64 -13.75
CA LYS A 125 -1.73 -12.87 -13.82
C LYS A 125 -0.86 -13.96 -14.39
N GLY A 126 -0.88 -15.11 -13.73
CA GLY A 126 -0.07 -16.26 -14.11
C GLY A 126 0.34 -17.06 -12.89
N TRP A 127 1.04 -18.16 -13.17
CA TRP A 127 1.49 -19.09 -12.16
C TRP A 127 2.55 -18.46 -11.24
N ASN A 128 2.40 -18.66 -9.93
CA ASN A 128 3.37 -18.27 -8.92
C ASN A 128 4.13 -19.50 -8.40
N TRP A 129 5.32 -19.70 -8.95
CA TRP A 129 6.20 -20.80 -8.56
C TRP A 129 6.66 -20.74 -7.11
N ALA A 130 6.88 -19.54 -6.55
CA ALA A 130 7.29 -19.41 -5.15
C ALA A 130 6.16 -19.80 -4.19
N ALA A 131 4.92 -19.40 -4.49
CA ALA A 131 3.73 -19.75 -3.74
C ALA A 131 3.42 -21.26 -3.78
N PHE A 132 3.80 -21.94 -4.86
CA PHE A 132 3.67 -23.39 -5.01
C PHE A 132 4.76 -24.16 -4.24
N LEU A 133 6.02 -23.74 -4.37
CA LEU A 133 7.17 -24.48 -3.85
C LEU A 133 7.43 -24.28 -2.35
N ILE A 134 7.14 -23.08 -1.82
CA ILE A 134 7.37 -22.76 -0.41
C ILE A 134 6.19 -21.95 0.18
N PRO A 135 4.95 -22.46 0.15
CA PRO A 135 3.75 -21.67 0.43
C PRO A 135 3.78 -20.92 1.76
N PRO A 136 4.04 -21.56 2.92
CA PRO A 136 4.01 -20.85 4.21
C PRO A 136 5.04 -19.73 4.31
N LEU A 137 6.28 -20.01 3.88
CA LEU A 137 7.37 -19.06 3.95
C LEU A 137 7.13 -17.87 3.01
N TRP A 138 6.76 -18.15 1.77
CA TRP A 138 6.43 -17.11 0.79
C TRP A 138 5.21 -16.27 1.22
N GLY A 139 4.19 -16.92 1.79
CA GLY A 139 2.95 -16.33 2.25
C GLY A 139 3.13 -15.25 3.31
N LEU A 140 4.02 -15.52 4.27
CA LEU A 140 4.35 -14.60 5.35
C LEU A 140 4.86 -13.25 4.83
N PHE A 141 5.78 -13.28 3.85
CA PHE A 141 6.39 -12.06 3.32
C PHE A 141 5.59 -11.40 2.20
N SER A 142 4.81 -12.18 1.46
CA SER A 142 3.94 -11.69 0.38
C SER A 142 2.58 -11.18 0.85
N GLY A 143 2.27 -11.33 2.15
CA GLY A 143 1.01 -10.85 2.73
C GLY A 143 -0.19 -11.72 2.39
N VAL A 144 -0.01 -13.05 2.32
CA VAL A 144 -1.08 -14.00 1.99
C VAL A 144 -1.39 -14.87 3.22
N PRO A 145 -2.41 -14.51 4.04
CA PRO A 145 -2.73 -15.23 5.27
C PRO A 145 -3.06 -16.70 5.05
N LEU A 146 -3.70 -17.03 3.92
CA LEU A 146 -4.04 -18.41 3.55
C LEU A 146 -2.80 -19.30 3.46
N ALA A 147 -1.69 -18.75 2.97
CA ALA A 147 -0.46 -19.50 2.83
C ALA A 147 0.21 -19.73 4.20
N ILE A 148 0.10 -18.77 5.13
CA ILE A 148 0.56 -18.94 6.53
C ILE A 148 -0.29 -20.01 7.26
N LEU A 149 -1.60 -20.06 7.00
CA LEU A 149 -2.50 -21.08 7.57
C LEU A 149 -2.06 -22.51 7.21
N MET A 150 -1.38 -22.71 6.08
CA MET A 150 -0.82 -24.02 5.73
C MET A 150 0.24 -24.51 6.73
N LEU A 151 0.85 -23.64 7.54
CA LEU A 151 1.74 -24.07 8.62
C LEU A 151 0.99 -24.96 9.64
N ALA A 152 -0.29 -24.71 9.87
CA ALA A 152 -1.12 -25.54 10.75
C ALA A 152 -1.32 -26.97 10.23
N LEU A 153 -1.18 -27.20 8.91
CA LEU A 153 -1.24 -28.55 8.33
C LEU A 153 -0.02 -29.40 8.72
N TYR A 154 1.07 -28.79 9.17
CA TYR A 154 2.25 -29.52 9.68
C TYR A 154 2.08 -29.97 11.13
N LEU A 155 1.02 -29.55 11.82
CA LEU A 155 0.69 -30.05 13.14
C LEU A 155 0.13 -31.48 13.03
N PRO A 156 0.41 -32.38 13.99
CA PRO A 156 -0.06 -33.77 13.99
C PRO A 156 -1.54 -33.89 14.39
N ILE A 157 -2.39 -33.00 13.89
CA ILE A 157 -3.83 -32.94 14.17
C ILE A 157 -4.61 -33.67 13.07
N PHE A 158 -4.09 -33.68 11.84
CA PHE A 158 -4.71 -34.29 10.68
C PHE A 158 -4.04 -35.62 10.32
N SER A 159 -4.80 -36.56 9.76
CA SER A 159 -4.26 -37.83 9.25
C SER A 159 -3.25 -37.60 8.12
N ASP A 160 -2.26 -38.48 8.00
CA ASP A 160 -1.15 -38.32 7.04
C ASP A 160 -1.64 -38.17 5.58
N GLY A 161 -2.61 -39.00 5.19
CA GLY A 161 -3.21 -38.92 3.85
C GLY A 161 -3.93 -37.60 3.60
N MET A 162 -4.72 -37.11 4.58
CA MET A 162 -5.41 -35.82 4.48
C MET A 162 -4.42 -34.66 4.43
N ARG A 163 -3.35 -34.71 5.24
CA ARG A 163 -2.28 -33.70 5.27
C ARG A 163 -1.62 -33.56 3.91
N VAL A 164 -1.20 -34.66 3.29
CA VAL A 164 -0.55 -34.64 1.97
C VAL A 164 -1.50 -34.09 0.91
N LEU A 165 -2.75 -34.55 0.89
CA LEU A 165 -3.74 -34.10 -0.09
C LEU A 165 -4.05 -32.60 0.06
N ALA A 166 -4.20 -32.12 1.30
CA ALA A 166 -4.43 -30.72 1.59
C ALA A 166 -3.23 -29.85 1.19
N LEU A 167 -2.00 -30.28 1.50
CA LEU A 167 -0.78 -29.56 1.11
C LEU A 167 -0.67 -29.44 -0.41
N ILE A 168 -0.90 -30.52 -1.16
CA ILE A 168 -0.87 -30.50 -2.63
C ILE A 168 -1.97 -29.57 -3.18
N GLY A 169 -3.21 -29.75 -2.73
CA GLY A 169 -4.35 -28.94 -3.20
C GLY A 169 -4.18 -27.45 -2.92
N CYS A 170 -3.78 -27.08 -1.70
CA CYS A 170 -3.51 -25.69 -1.35
C CYS A 170 -2.31 -25.11 -2.11
N SER A 171 -1.25 -25.89 -2.33
CA SER A 171 -0.08 -25.45 -3.11
C SER A 171 -0.45 -25.18 -4.58
N LEU A 172 -1.27 -26.05 -5.19
CA LEU A 172 -1.77 -25.82 -6.56
C LEU A 172 -2.66 -24.58 -6.64
N PHE A 173 -3.56 -24.40 -5.68
CA PHE A 173 -4.41 -23.22 -5.59
C PHE A 173 -3.57 -21.93 -5.47
N LEU A 174 -2.56 -21.94 -4.60
CA LEU A 174 -1.62 -20.83 -4.43
C LEU A 174 -0.71 -20.65 -5.65
N GLY A 175 -0.37 -21.69 -6.39
CA GLY A 175 0.31 -21.58 -7.68
C GLY A 175 -0.54 -20.79 -8.69
N LEU A 176 -1.83 -21.10 -8.81
CA LEU A 176 -2.73 -20.41 -9.75
C LEU A 176 -3.08 -18.98 -9.33
N ARG A 177 -3.38 -18.77 -8.04
CA ARG A 177 -3.95 -17.52 -7.51
C ARG A 177 -2.96 -16.72 -6.65
N GLY A 178 -1.74 -17.20 -6.43
CA GLY A 178 -0.78 -16.62 -5.50
C GLY A 178 -0.43 -15.17 -5.85
N ASN A 179 -0.18 -14.88 -7.13
CA ASN A 179 0.10 -13.52 -7.57
C ASN A 179 -1.06 -12.56 -7.26
N GLU A 180 -2.29 -13.02 -7.48
CA GLU A 180 -3.50 -12.24 -7.19
C GLU A 180 -3.69 -11.99 -5.70
N LEU A 181 -3.47 -13.02 -4.88
CA LEU A 181 -3.59 -12.94 -3.42
C LEU A 181 -2.51 -12.02 -2.84
N ALA A 182 -1.27 -12.15 -3.31
CA ALA A 182 -0.15 -11.30 -2.88
C ALA A 182 -0.32 -9.84 -3.30
N TRP A 183 -0.92 -9.59 -4.48
CA TRP A 183 -1.24 -8.23 -4.93
C TRP A 183 -2.29 -7.55 -4.03
N ARG A 184 -3.30 -8.32 -3.60
CA ARG A 184 -4.38 -7.83 -2.72
C ARG A 184 -4.01 -7.79 -1.25
N GLY A 185 -3.05 -8.60 -0.83
CA GLY A 185 -2.67 -8.77 0.57
C GLY A 185 -1.80 -7.66 1.14
N LYS A 186 -1.06 -6.93 0.28
CA LYS A 186 -0.11 -5.89 0.70
C LYS A 186 -0.01 -4.77 -0.33
N LYS A 187 0.27 -3.55 0.14
CA LYS A 187 0.62 -2.42 -0.72
C LYS A 187 2.05 -2.57 -1.27
N TRP A 188 2.16 -2.61 -2.58
CA TRP A 188 3.42 -2.63 -3.34
C TRP A 188 3.75 -1.23 -3.84
N LYS A 189 5.01 -0.93 -4.17
CA LYS A 189 5.41 0.39 -4.69
C LYS A 189 5.04 0.59 -6.16
N SER A 190 5.23 -0.46 -6.97
CA SER A 190 4.82 -0.52 -8.37
C SER A 190 4.65 -1.98 -8.83
N ILE A 191 4.17 -2.19 -10.05
CA ILE A 191 4.05 -3.52 -10.67
C ILE A 191 5.44 -4.14 -10.86
N GLU A 192 6.42 -3.34 -11.25
CA GLU A 192 7.82 -3.75 -11.46
C GLU A 192 8.45 -4.17 -10.13
N HIS A 193 8.21 -3.39 -9.07
CA HIS A 193 8.66 -3.75 -7.73
C HIS A 193 8.08 -5.09 -7.27
N PHE A 194 6.78 -5.34 -7.50
CA PHE A 194 6.16 -6.64 -7.23
C PHE A 194 6.83 -7.77 -8.02
N LYS A 195 6.97 -7.62 -9.34
CA LYS A 195 7.61 -8.63 -10.21
C LYS A 195 9.04 -8.94 -9.76
N ASN A 196 9.81 -7.93 -9.39
CA ASN A 196 11.19 -8.11 -8.91
C ASN A 196 11.24 -8.89 -7.59
N VAL A 197 10.33 -8.61 -6.66
CA VAL A 197 10.23 -9.36 -5.39
C VAL A 197 9.80 -10.81 -5.65
N GLN A 198 8.79 -11.05 -6.49
CA GLN A 198 8.35 -12.40 -6.82
C GLN A 198 9.45 -13.23 -7.52
N LYS A 199 10.24 -12.61 -8.41
CA LYS A 199 11.41 -13.26 -9.04
C LYS A 199 12.47 -13.67 -8.02
N LYS A 200 12.78 -12.80 -7.04
CA LYS A 200 13.71 -13.14 -5.95
C LYS A 200 13.17 -14.32 -5.13
N TRP A 201 11.89 -14.28 -4.78
CA TRP A 201 11.23 -15.38 -4.07
C TRP A 201 11.25 -16.69 -4.84
N LEU A 202 11.09 -16.65 -6.16
CA LEU A 202 11.26 -17.83 -7.02
C LEU A 202 12.68 -18.40 -6.91
N SER A 203 13.70 -17.54 -7.00
CA SER A 203 15.09 -17.97 -6.85
C SER A 203 15.34 -18.62 -5.48
N TRP A 204 14.82 -18.04 -4.40
CA TRP A 204 14.91 -18.62 -3.06
C TRP A 204 14.16 -19.94 -2.94
N ALA A 205 12.95 -20.03 -3.51
CA ALA A 205 12.16 -21.25 -3.50
C ALA A 205 12.90 -22.42 -4.17
N VAL A 206 13.51 -22.16 -5.33
CA VAL A 206 14.30 -23.15 -6.06
C VAL A 206 15.53 -23.55 -5.26
N ALA A 207 16.29 -22.57 -4.73
CA ALA A 207 17.50 -22.85 -3.94
C ALA A 207 17.20 -23.70 -2.70
N LEU A 208 16.13 -23.37 -1.96
CA LEU A 208 15.72 -24.12 -0.76
C LEU A 208 15.28 -25.55 -1.11
N ASN A 209 14.55 -25.74 -2.21
CA ASN A 209 14.15 -27.08 -2.65
C ASN A 209 15.33 -27.93 -3.10
N ILE A 210 16.30 -27.34 -3.83
CA ILE A 210 17.54 -28.03 -4.21
C ILE A 210 18.33 -28.43 -2.96
N LEU A 211 18.51 -27.51 -2.01
CA LEU A 211 19.19 -27.79 -0.75
C LEU A 211 18.51 -28.92 0.03
N TYR A 212 17.18 -28.91 0.10
CA TYR A 212 16.40 -29.96 0.75
C TYR A 212 16.61 -31.32 0.10
N ILE A 213 16.61 -31.40 -1.23
CA ILE A 213 16.89 -32.64 -1.97
C ILE A 213 18.32 -33.11 -1.69
N ILE A 214 19.32 -32.22 -1.71
CA ILE A 214 20.72 -32.57 -1.39
C ILE A 214 20.83 -33.14 0.03
N ILE A 215 20.17 -32.52 1.01
CA ILE A 215 20.15 -33.01 2.39
C ILE A 215 19.52 -34.41 2.44
N ILE A 216 18.37 -34.62 1.81
CA ILE A 216 17.73 -35.95 1.75
C ILE A 216 18.66 -36.99 1.13
N LEU A 217 19.32 -36.67 0.01
CA LEU A 217 20.24 -37.59 -0.65
C LEU A 217 21.46 -37.90 0.23
N TYR A 218 21.98 -36.92 0.96
CA TYR A 218 23.10 -37.11 1.88
C TYR A 218 22.71 -37.94 3.11
N THR A 219 21.55 -37.65 3.73
CA THR A 219 21.05 -38.40 4.90
C THR A 219 20.47 -39.76 4.54
N GLY A 220 19.97 -39.90 3.32
CA GLY A 220 19.40 -41.13 2.76
C GLY A 220 20.43 -42.02 2.07
N ASN A 221 21.71 -41.62 2.08
CA ASN A 221 22.83 -42.46 1.69
C ASN A 221 23.44 -43.07 2.97
N PRO A 222 23.05 -44.30 3.35
CA PRO A 222 23.62 -44.97 4.51
C PRO A 222 25.03 -45.48 4.15
N SER A 223 26.00 -44.58 4.06
CA SER A 223 27.41 -44.96 4.11
C SER A 223 27.91 -44.87 5.55
N ASN A 224 27.43 -45.80 6.38
CA ASN A 224 28.09 -46.45 7.53
C ASN A 224 27.06 -47.12 8.46
#